data_AF-A0A9D2RF09-F1
#
_entry.id   AF-A0A9D2RF09-F1
#
_cell.length_a   1.000
_cell.length_b   1.000
_cell.length_c   1.000
_cell.angle_alpha   90.00
_cell.angle_beta   90.00
_cell.angle_gamma   90.00
#
_symmetry.space_group_name_H-M   'P 1'
#
loop_
_entity.id
_entity.type
_entity.pdbx_description
1 polymer ?
#
loop_
_entity_poly.entity_id
_entity_poly.type
_entity_poly.pdbx_seq_one_letter_code
_entity_poly.pdbx_strand_id
1 'polypeptide(L)' 'MGVRRVIECFAKQQGISLDAALQFFYHSEVYHLIRDGVSDMHCMSNAYLAEELRREYADKSKIC' A
#
# COMPACT_ATOMS: atom_id res chain seq x y z
N MET A 1 14.02 3.12 -0.35
CA MET A 1 12.55 3.24 -0.44
C MET A 1 11.97 2.96 0.94
N GLY A 2 11.25 3.91 1.55
CA GLY A 2 10.77 3.77 2.93
C GLY A 2 9.30 3.41 2.96
N VAL A 3 8.97 2.15 3.25
CA VAL A 3 7.60 1.61 3.31
C VAL A 3 6.66 2.43 4.19
N ARG A 4 7.20 3.02 5.26
CA ARG A 4 6.46 3.91 6.18
C ARG A 4 5.83 5.12 5.49
N ARG A 5 6.51 5.73 4.51
CA ARG A 5 5.98 6.89 3.77
C ARG A 5 4.82 6.51 2.85
N VAL A 6 4.84 5.29 2.32
CA VAL A 6 3.75 4.74 1.51
C VAL A 6 2.49 4.60 2.36
N ILE A 7 2.64 4.01 3.54
CA ILE A 7 1.54 3.74 4.47
C ILE A 7 0.96 5.05 5.03
N GLU A 8 1.82 6.02 5.39
CA GLU A 8 1.37 7.35 5.85
C GLU A 8 0.62 8.12 4.76
N CYS A 9 1.06 8.01 3.49
CA CYS A 9 0.39 8.66 2.36
C CYS A 9 -0.97 8.01 2.10
N PHE A 10 -1.03 6.68 2.08
CA PHE A 10 -2.25 5.90 1.93
C PHE A 10 -3.27 6.19 3.05
N ALA A 11 -2.85 6.19 4.32
CA ALA A 11 -3.71 6.51 5.46
C ALA A 11 -4.36 7.89 5.33
N LYS A 12 -3.57 8.90 4.93
CA LYS A 12 -4.05 10.27 4.69
C LYS A 12 -5.02 10.35 3.51
N GLN A 13 -4.77 9.64 2.42
CA GLN A 13 -5.63 9.65 1.23
C GLN A 13 -6.99 9.02 1.49
N GLN A 14 -7.04 7.94 2.28
CA GLN A 14 -8.28 7.23 2.60
C GLN A 14 -8.99 7.76 3.86
N GLY A 15 -8.36 8.65 4.61
CA GLY A 15 -8.90 9.17 5.86
C GLY A 15 -9.02 8.10 6.96
N ILE A 16 -8.17 7.06 6.91
CA ILE A 16 -8.16 5.96 7.89
C ILE A 16 -7.02 6.14 8.90
N SER A 17 -7.11 5.46 10.03
CA SER A 17 -6.04 5.45 11.03
C SER A 17 -4.78 4.79 10.47
N LEU A 18 -3.60 5.19 10.97
CA LEU A 18 -2.33 4.57 10.58
C LEU A 18 -2.31 3.08 10.90
N ASP A 19 -2.96 2.67 11.99
CA ASP A 19 -3.09 1.27 12.39
C ASP A 19 -3.94 0.46 11.40
N ALA A 20 -5.09 0.98 10.96
CA ALA A 20 -5.91 0.35 9.93
C ALA A 20 -5.16 0.26 8.60
N ALA A 21 -4.41 1.31 8.24
CA ALA A 21 -3.57 1.33 7.06
C ALA A 21 -2.44 0.28 7.14
N LEU A 22 -1.84 0.11 8.31
CA LEU A 22 -0.82 -0.92 8.57
C LEU A 22 -1.40 -2.33 8.47
N GLN A 23 -2.54 -2.58 9.12
CA GLN A 23 -3.21 -3.88 9.05
C GLN A 23 -3.56 -4.26 7.61
N PHE A 24 -4.11 -3.32 6.84
CA PHE A 24 -4.39 -3.54 5.42
C PHE A 24 -3.10 -3.80 4.63
N PHE A 25 -2.07 -2.98 4.85
CA PHE A 25 -0.78 -3.11 4.17
C PHE A 25 -0.16 -4.50 4.36
N TYR A 26 -0.16 -5.06 5.58
CA TYR A 26 0.39 -6.41 5.81
C TYR A 26 -0.41 -7.53 5.13
N HIS A 27 -1.67 -7.28 4.75
CA HIS A 27 -2.53 -8.21 4.03
C HIS A 27 -2.66 -7.86 2.54
N SER A 28 -1.93 -6.86 2.06
CA SER A 28 -2.01 -6.38 0.69
C SER A 28 -1.03 -7.10 -0.22
N GLU A 29 -1.40 -7.24 -1.50
CA GLU A 29 -0.48 -7.80 -2.51
C GLU A 29 0.74 -6.88 -2.71
N VAL A 30 0.59 -5.58 -2.44
CA VAL A 30 1.70 -4.62 -2.46
C VAL A 30 2.79 -5.00 -1.44
N TYR A 31 2.44 -5.51 -0.25
CA TYR A 31 3.45 -6.00 0.70
C TYR A 31 4.16 -7.26 0.18
N HIS A 32 3.43 -8.16 -0.47
CA HIS A 32 4.02 -9.33 -1.12
C HIS A 32 4.99 -8.94 -2.24
N LEU A 33 4.63 -7.97 -3.07
CA LEU A 33 5.51 -7.42 -4.10
C LEU A 33 6.79 -6.81 -3.51
N ILE A 34 6.67 -6.11 -2.36
CA ILE A 34 7.81 -5.51 -1.65
C ILE A 34 8.71 -6.58 -1.04
N ARG A 35 8.12 -7.67 -0.51
CA ARG A 35 8.84 -8.74 0.19
C ARG A 35 9.50 -9.74 -0.75
N ASP A 36 8.79 -10.16 -1.80
CA ASP A 36 9.30 -11.17 -2.74
C ASP A 36 10.27 -10.59 -3.76
N GLY A 37 10.48 -9.26 -3.77
CA GLY A 37 11.54 -8.61 -4.53
C GLY A 37 11.48 -8.94 -6.02
N VAL A 38 10.28 -9.21 -6.54
CA VAL A 38 10.08 -9.63 -7.93
C VAL A 38 10.23 -8.38 -8.80
N SER A 39 11.47 -8.17 -9.22
CA SER A 39 11.90 -7.21 -10.25
C SER A 39 12.02 -5.75 -9.79
N ASP A 40 13.27 -5.35 -9.53
CA ASP A 40 13.78 -3.97 -9.66
C ASP A 40 12.95 -2.83 -9.02
N MET A 41 12.47 -3.08 -7.80
CA MET A 41 11.60 -2.17 -7.06
C MET A 41 12.28 -0.84 -6.67
N HIS A 42 13.59 -0.72 -6.85
CA HIS A 42 14.33 0.51 -6.59
C HIS A 42 13.89 1.70 -7.48
N CYS A 43 13.16 1.46 -8.56
CA CYS A 43 12.60 2.51 -9.42
C CYS A 43 11.12 2.87 -9.12
N MET A 44 10.41 2.08 -8.29
CA MET A 44 9.03 2.36 -7.94
C MET A 44 8.95 3.39 -6.82
N SER A 45 8.50 4.60 -7.17
CA SER A 45 8.30 5.69 -6.20
C SER A 45 7.29 5.29 -5.12
N ASN A 46 7.46 5.82 -3.90
CA ASN A 46 6.51 5.64 -2.80
C ASN A 46 5.06 6.00 -3.22
N ALA A 47 4.91 6.95 -4.15
CA ALA A 47 3.61 7.36 -4.67
C ALA A 47 2.92 6.26 -5.50
N TYR A 48 3.70 5.50 -6.28
CA TYR A 48 3.17 4.38 -7.07
C TYR A 48 2.66 3.27 -6.16
N LEU A 49 3.45 2.88 -5.16
CA LEU A 49 3.05 1.85 -4.19
C LEU A 49 1.80 2.27 -3.40
N ALA A 50 1.70 3.55 -3.02
CA ALA A 50 0.54 4.06 -2.30
C ALA A 50 -0.72 4.01 -3.17
N GLU A 51 -0.60 4.27 -4.47
CA GLU A 51 -1.71 4.19 -5.42
C GLU A 51 -2.18 2.76 -5.65
N GLU A 52 -1.27 1.79 -5.75
CA GLU A 52 -1.63 0.37 -5.87
C GLU A 52 -2.33 -0.13 -4.60
N LEU A 53 -1.86 0.29 -3.42
CA LEU A 53 -2.56 0.04 -2.14
C LEU A 53 -3.96 0.66 -2.14
N ARG A 54 -4.12 1.88 -2.66
CA ARG A 54 -5.40 2.56 -2.78
C ARG A 54 -6.35 1.81 -3.70
N ARG A 55 -5.86 1.31 -4.83
CA ARG A 55 -6.62 0.49 -5.78
C ARG A 55 -7.08 -0.81 -5.15
N GLU A 56 -6.16 -1.55 -4.52
CA GLU A 56 -6.51 -2.80 -3.84
C GLU A 56 -7.54 -2.57 -2.73
N TYR A 57 -7.41 -1.49 -1.97
CA TYR A 57 -8.39 -1.12 -0.94
C TYR A 57 -9.76 -0.78 -1.54
N ALA A 58 -9.79 -0.02 -2.64
CA ALA A 58 -11.04 0.33 -3.32
C ALA A 58 -11.72 -0.89 -3.96
N ASP A 59 -10.95 -1.82 -4.52
CA ASP A 59 -11.47 -3.04 -5.13
C ASP A 59 -11.97 -4.03 -4.06
N LYS A 60 -11.26 -4.19 -2.94
CA LYS A 60 -11.73 -4.99 -1.80
C LYS A 60 -12.95 -4.40 -1.10
N SER A 61 -13.10 -3.07 -1.09
CA SER A 61 -14.27 -2.38 -0.51
C SER A 61 -15.54 -2.48 -1.39
N LYS A 62 -15.39 -2.75 -2.71
CA LYS A 62 -16.52 -2.88 -3.64
C LYS A 62 -17.21 -4.26 -3.64
N ILE A 63 -16.79 -5.18 -2.79
CA ILE A 63 -17.35 -6.55 -2.71
C ILE A 63 -18.51 -6.66 -1.69
N CYS A 64 -18.98 -5.55 -1.12
CA CYS A 64 -20.11 -5.52 -0.18
C CYS A 64 -21.33 -4.79 -0.75
#